data_AF-A0A7J3KGN2-F1
#
_entry.id   AF-A0A7J3KGN2-F1
#
_cell.length_a   1.000
_cell.length_b   1.000
_cell.length_c   1.000
_cell.angle_alpha   90.00
_cell.angle_beta   90.00
_cell.angle_gamma   90.00
#
_symmetry.space_group_name_H-M   'P 1'
#
loop_
_entity.id
_entity.type
_entity.pdbx_description
1 polymer ?
#
loop_
_entity_poly.entity_id
_entity_poly.type
_entity_poly.pdbx_seq_one_letter_code
_entity_poly.pdbx_strand_id
1 'polypeptide(L)'
;MTDGEKWGLGDILYGVIAPCIVAALIIIFPAYLKSIIADPTLQAIFVDGLGEAILIIAVPMLFGLLWNRWAGGAAGFLLGSIYALYINDMYVQYSTMYPEYQPNDISTLGYVVCAMLTGYLAGALNKGSFSFKRMIVAGLASGIIGGFFLLWTQIISPLGMVTDIAYALFITLLPRIIYGIIIPVISKVFIWYNVLPRRPT
;
A
#
# COMPACT_ATOMS: atom_id res chain seq x y z
N MET A 1 15.35 -3.35 39.06
CA MET A 1 14.95 -2.63 37.84
C MET A 1 16.24 -2.15 37.22
N THR A 2 16.64 -2.68 36.06
CA THR A 2 17.83 -2.19 35.36
C THR A 2 17.52 -0.78 34.87
N ASP A 3 18.28 0.20 35.32
CA ASP A 3 18.22 1.57 34.82
C ASP A 3 18.32 1.52 33.29
N GLY A 4 17.27 1.99 32.60
CA GLY A 4 17.21 1.97 31.15
C GLY A 4 18.39 2.74 30.54
N GLU A 5 18.91 2.26 29.42
CA GLU A 5 19.98 2.93 28.69
C GLU A 5 19.64 4.41 28.47
N LYS A 6 20.62 5.28 28.74
CA LYS A 6 20.47 6.72 28.55
C LYS A 6 20.40 7.03 27.07
N TRP A 7 19.36 7.76 26.67
CA TRP A 7 19.11 8.11 25.27
C TRP A 7 20.23 9.01 24.74
N GLY A 8 20.84 8.61 23.64
CA GLY A 8 21.88 9.35 22.95
C GLY A 8 21.31 10.36 21.95
N LEU A 9 22.17 11.30 21.52
CA LEU A 9 21.82 12.26 20.48
C LEU A 9 21.45 11.56 19.16
N GLY A 10 22.07 10.40 18.89
CA GLY A 10 21.75 9.54 17.75
C GLY A 10 20.34 8.98 17.81
N ASP A 11 19.84 8.60 18.98
CA ASP A 11 18.48 8.07 19.14
C ASP A 11 17.43 9.14 18.84
N ILE A 12 17.70 10.39 19.22
CA ILE A 12 16.84 11.54 18.89
C ILE A 12 16.91 11.84 17.38
N LEU A 13 18.11 11.83 16.79
CA LEU A 13 18.29 12.19 15.38
C LEU A 13 17.66 11.17 14.44
N TYR A 14 17.90 9.88 14.67
CA TYR A 14 17.40 8.79 13.83
C TYR A 14 16.01 8.30 14.23
N GLY A 15 15.62 8.43 15.50
CA GLY A 15 14.32 8.01 16.00
C GLY A 15 13.22 9.08 15.86
N VAL A 16 13.58 10.37 15.81
CA VAL A 16 12.60 11.47 15.77
C VAL A 16 12.83 12.39 14.57
N ILE A 17 14.02 13.00 14.45
CA ILE A 17 14.25 14.05 13.45
C ILE A 17 14.16 13.52 12.02
N ALA A 18 14.88 12.43 11.71
CA ALA A 18 14.87 11.85 10.37
C ALA A 18 13.47 11.37 9.95
N PRO A 19 12.70 10.63 10.78
CA PRO A 19 11.31 10.30 10.47
C PRO A 19 10.41 11.52 10.25
N CYS A 20 10.56 12.59 11.04
CA CYS A 20 9.79 13.82 10.87
C CYS A 20 10.12 14.52 9.54
N ILE A 21 11.39 14.58 9.14
CA ILE A 21 11.79 15.14 7.84
C ILE A 21 11.20 14.30 6.70
N VAL A 22 11.30 12.97 6.80
CA VAL A 22 10.74 12.06 5.80
C VAL A 22 9.22 12.20 5.72
N ALA A 23 8.52 12.28 6.86
CA ALA A 23 7.08 12.52 6.91
C ALA A 23 6.71 13.87 6.29
N ALA A 24 7.47 14.93 6.59
CA ALA A 24 7.28 16.24 5.98
C ALA A 24 7.47 16.18 4.46
N LEU A 25 8.51 15.48 3.97
CA LEU A 25 8.72 15.28 2.54
C LEU A 25 7.59 14.48 1.90
N ILE A 26 7.10 13.42 2.54
CA ILE A 26 5.97 12.61 2.05
C ILE A 26 4.68 13.43 1.94
N ILE A 27 4.47 14.42 2.80
CA ILE A 27 3.26 15.27 2.77
C ILE A 27 3.44 16.45 1.80
N ILE A 28 4.57 17.15 1.90
CA ILE A 28 4.87 18.34 1.11
C ILE A 28 4.98 17.95 -0.37
N PHE A 29 5.66 16.84 -0.68
CA PHE A 29 5.91 16.50 -2.07
C PHE A 29 4.61 16.34 -2.87
N PRO A 30 3.62 15.50 -2.50
CA PRO A 30 2.33 15.43 -3.19
C PRO A 30 1.54 16.75 -3.19
N ALA A 31 1.53 17.48 -2.05
CA ALA A 31 0.77 18.72 -1.91
C ALA A 31 1.21 19.79 -2.92
N TYR A 32 2.52 19.92 -3.16
CA TYR A 32 3.07 20.87 -4.12
C TYR A 32 3.20 20.27 -5.53
N LEU A 33 3.53 18.99 -5.65
CA LEU A 33 3.69 18.31 -6.95
C LEU A 33 2.38 18.34 -7.75
N LYS A 34 1.23 18.20 -7.09
CA LYS A 34 -0.09 18.31 -7.75
C LYS A 34 -0.28 19.67 -8.44
N SER A 35 0.19 20.76 -7.83
CA SER A 35 0.11 22.10 -8.43
C SER A 35 1.09 22.34 -9.58
N ILE A 36 2.20 21.58 -9.62
CA ILE A 36 3.26 21.69 -10.63
C ILE A 36 2.93 20.84 -11.87
N ILE A 37 2.34 19.67 -11.67
CA ILE A 37 1.90 18.77 -12.74
C ILE A 37 0.52 19.25 -13.21
N ALA A 38 0.46 20.07 -14.26
CA ALA A 38 -0.82 20.57 -14.79
C ALA A 38 -1.65 19.49 -15.51
N ASP A 39 -1.03 18.38 -15.92
CA ASP A 39 -1.67 17.30 -16.64
C ASP A 39 -2.46 16.37 -15.69
N PRO A 40 -3.79 16.26 -15.83
CA PRO A 40 -4.62 15.44 -14.95
C PRO A 40 -4.29 13.95 -14.98
N THR A 41 -3.81 13.44 -16.12
CA THR A 41 -3.41 12.04 -16.28
C THR A 41 -2.10 11.78 -15.53
N LEU A 42 -1.13 12.69 -15.62
CA LEU A 42 0.12 12.57 -14.87
C LEU A 42 -0.11 12.71 -13.36
N GLN A 43 -1.04 13.57 -12.92
CA GLN A 43 -1.43 13.64 -11.51
C GLN A 43 -2.03 12.30 -11.04
N ALA A 44 -2.98 11.73 -11.78
CA ALA A 44 -3.61 10.47 -11.43
C ALA A 44 -2.60 9.32 -11.32
N ILE A 45 -1.56 9.30 -12.16
CA ILE A 45 -0.53 8.25 -12.14
C ILE A 45 0.47 8.47 -11.00
N PHE A 46 1.08 9.65 -10.91
CA PHE A 46 2.23 9.89 -10.03
C PHE A 46 1.86 10.30 -8.60
N VAL A 47 0.63 10.76 -8.38
CA VAL A 47 0.15 11.17 -7.06
C VAL A 47 -0.83 10.13 -6.53
N ASP A 48 -1.97 9.95 -7.20
CA ASP A 48 -3.04 9.09 -6.69
C ASP A 48 -2.69 7.60 -6.83
N GLY A 49 -2.21 7.18 -8.01
CA GLY A 49 -1.80 5.80 -8.28
C GLY A 49 -0.60 5.36 -7.45
N LEU A 50 0.36 6.25 -7.20
CA LEU A 50 1.49 5.99 -6.31
C LEU A 50 1.05 5.87 -4.85
N GLY A 51 0.14 6.74 -4.40
CA GLY A 51 -0.48 6.66 -3.08
C GLY A 51 -1.22 5.34 -2.85
N GLU A 52 -2.06 4.93 -3.80
CA GLU A 52 -2.72 3.62 -3.78
C GLU A 52 -1.70 2.50 -3.66
N ALA A 53 -0.71 2.50 -4.54
CA ALA A 53 0.23 1.42 -4.61
C ALA A 53 1.05 1.28 -3.32
N ILE A 54 1.41 2.39 -2.68
CA ILE A 54 2.13 2.36 -1.40
C ILE A 54 1.24 1.80 -0.29
N LEU A 55 0.04 2.37 -0.12
CA LEU A 55 -0.84 2.10 1.01
C LEU A 55 -1.51 0.72 0.91
N ILE A 56 -1.91 0.32 -0.30
CA ILE A 56 -2.67 -0.91 -0.53
C ILE A 56 -1.75 -2.11 -0.80
N ILE A 57 -0.59 -1.90 -1.42
CA ILE A 57 0.24 -2.99 -1.93
C ILE A 57 1.59 -3.02 -1.24
N ALA A 58 2.37 -1.94 -1.35
CA ALA A 58 3.78 -1.92 -1.02
C ALA A 58 4.03 -2.21 0.46
N VAL A 59 3.43 -1.41 1.34
CA VAL A 59 3.66 -1.51 2.77
C VAL A 59 3.07 -2.81 3.33
N PRO A 60 1.81 -3.19 3.05
CA PRO A 60 1.27 -4.47 3.53
C PRO A 60 2.10 -5.67 3.08
N MET A 61 2.54 -5.70 1.82
CA MET A 61 3.38 -6.78 1.28
C MET A 61 4.76 -6.81 1.94
N LEU A 62 5.40 -5.64 2.13
CA LEU A 62 6.70 -5.53 2.81
C LEU A 62 6.62 -6.11 4.24
N PHE A 63 5.61 -5.71 5.01
CA PHE A 63 5.38 -6.25 6.35
C PHE A 63 5.07 -7.76 6.32
N GLY A 64 4.29 -8.22 5.33
CA GLY A 64 4.03 -9.64 5.12
C GLY A 64 5.30 -10.44 4.89
N LEU A 65 6.15 -9.99 3.96
CA LEU A 65 7.39 -10.67 3.56
C LEU A 65 8.46 -10.67 4.66
N LEU A 66 8.63 -9.54 5.37
CA LEU A 66 9.68 -9.35 6.36
C LEU A 66 9.31 -9.84 7.77
N TRP A 67 8.08 -9.59 8.23
CA TRP A 67 7.63 -9.99 9.56
C TRP A 67 6.89 -11.32 9.54
N ASN A 68 5.63 -11.31 9.09
CA ASN A 68 4.73 -12.45 9.02
C ASN A 68 3.36 -12.04 8.45
N ARG A 69 2.50 -13.04 8.20
CA ARG A 69 1.13 -12.87 7.69
C ARG A 69 0.26 -11.92 8.51
N TRP A 70 0.39 -11.90 9.84
CA TRP A 70 -0.42 -11.04 10.70
C TRP A 70 0.04 -9.59 10.64
N ALA A 71 1.36 -9.35 10.63
CA ALA A 71 1.91 -8.02 10.44
C ALA A 71 1.51 -7.42 9.08
N GLY A 72 1.62 -8.22 8.01
CA GLY A 72 1.15 -7.81 6.67
C GLY A 72 -0.36 -7.52 6.63
N GLY A 73 -1.18 -8.40 7.21
CA GLY A 73 -2.63 -8.21 7.28
C GLY A 73 -3.05 -6.98 8.10
N ALA A 74 -2.41 -6.74 9.25
CA ALA A 74 -2.68 -5.58 10.10
C ALA A 74 -2.25 -4.26 9.45
N ALA A 75 -1.07 -4.24 8.82
CA ALA A 75 -0.63 -3.10 8.01
C ALA A 75 -1.61 -2.83 6.86
N GLY A 76 -2.07 -3.89 6.19
CA GLY A 76 -3.12 -3.81 5.17
C GLY A 76 -4.44 -3.24 5.69
N PHE A 77 -4.90 -3.69 6.85
CA PHE A 77 -6.13 -3.16 7.46
C PHE A 77 -6.02 -1.66 7.74
N LEU A 78 -4.94 -1.20 8.38
CA LEU A 78 -4.78 0.20 8.74
C LEU A 78 -4.65 1.10 7.51
N LEU A 79 -3.74 0.75 6.59
CA LEU A 79 -3.46 1.57 5.42
C LEU A 79 -4.58 1.50 4.38
N GLY A 80 -5.18 0.33 4.23
CA GLY A 80 -6.37 0.15 3.41
C GLY A 80 -7.56 0.94 3.93
N SER A 81 -7.75 1.02 5.26
CA SER A 81 -8.79 1.86 5.86
C SER A 81 -8.55 3.35 5.60
N ILE A 82 -7.31 3.82 5.76
CA ILE A 82 -6.94 5.21 5.45
C ILE A 82 -7.22 5.54 3.99
N TYR A 83 -6.83 4.66 3.07
CA TYR A 83 -7.06 4.87 1.64
C TYR A 83 -8.55 4.77 1.26
N ALA A 84 -9.31 3.86 1.86
CA ALA A 84 -10.75 3.79 1.66
C ALA A 84 -11.47 5.06 2.13
N LEU A 85 -11.01 5.68 3.23
CA LEU A 85 -11.51 6.99 3.68
C LEU A 85 -11.16 8.09 2.68
N TYR A 86 -9.92 8.12 2.18
CA TYR A 86 -9.50 9.06 1.13
C TYR A 86 -10.41 8.96 -0.12
N ILE A 87 -10.65 7.75 -0.61
CA ILE A 87 -11.50 7.53 -1.78
C ILE A 87 -12.95 7.94 -1.51
N ASN A 88 -13.50 7.60 -0.34
CA ASN A 88 -14.85 8.04 0.01
C ASN A 88 -14.96 9.57 0.03
N ASP A 89 -13.98 10.27 0.61
CA ASP A 89 -13.95 11.74 0.62
C ASP A 89 -13.90 12.33 -0.80
N MET A 90 -13.10 11.75 -1.69
CA MET A 90 -13.09 12.14 -3.11
C MET A 90 -14.46 11.97 -3.78
N TYR A 91 -15.18 10.87 -3.51
CA TYR A 91 -16.52 10.66 -4.06
C TYR A 91 -17.58 11.54 -3.40
N VAL A 92 -17.43 11.90 -2.12
CA VAL A 92 -18.27 12.94 -1.49
C VAL A 92 -18.09 14.25 -2.26
N GLN A 93 -16.87 14.67 -2.53
CA GLN A 93 -16.62 15.88 -3.31
C GLN A 93 -17.25 15.78 -4.72
N TYR A 94 -17.12 14.63 -5.38
CA TYR A 94 -17.74 14.41 -6.68
C TYR A 94 -19.28 14.46 -6.63
N SER A 95 -19.89 13.91 -5.59
CA SER A 95 -21.35 13.92 -5.38
C SER A 95 -21.94 15.32 -5.20
N THR A 96 -21.15 16.28 -4.67
CA THR A 96 -21.59 17.68 -4.59
C THR A 96 -21.73 18.35 -5.96
N MET A 97 -20.99 17.87 -6.96
CA MET A 97 -21.10 18.33 -8.36
C MET A 97 -22.07 17.48 -9.18
N TYR A 98 -22.23 16.20 -8.83
CA TYR A 98 -23.09 15.24 -9.53
C TYR A 98 -23.95 14.45 -8.52
N PRO A 99 -25.16 14.94 -8.18
CA PRO A 99 -26.01 14.39 -7.10
C PRO A 99 -26.44 12.93 -7.29
N GLU A 100 -26.30 12.42 -8.51
CA GLU A 100 -26.60 11.04 -8.89
C GLU A 100 -25.62 10.03 -8.28
N TYR A 101 -24.43 10.48 -7.88
CA TYR A 101 -23.42 9.67 -7.21
C TYR A 101 -23.59 9.77 -5.70
N GLN A 102 -24.06 8.72 -5.04
CA GLN A 102 -24.23 8.75 -3.58
C GLN A 102 -22.95 8.32 -2.84
N PRO A 103 -22.40 9.18 -1.96
CA PRO A 103 -21.21 8.84 -1.20
C PRO A 103 -21.58 7.98 0.01
N ASN A 104 -21.72 6.67 -0.18
CA ASN A 104 -21.88 5.66 0.88
C ASN A 104 -21.65 4.24 0.32
N ASP A 105 -20.75 4.12 -0.65
CA ASP A 105 -20.57 2.84 -1.33
C ASP A 105 -19.70 1.89 -0.51
N ILE A 106 -20.32 0.80 -0.05
CA ILE A 106 -19.66 -0.27 0.70
C ILE A 106 -18.55 -0.96 -0.12
N SER A 107 -18.59 -0.86 -1.44
CA SER A 107 -17.55 -1.42 -2.33
C SER A 107 -16.16 -0.79 -2.07
N THR A 108 -16.10 0.40 -1.47
CA THR A 108 -14.84 1.04 -1.06
C THR A 108 -14.11 0.26 0.04
N LEU A 109 -14.81 -0.61 0.79
CA LEU A 109 -14.16 -1.60 1.67
C LEU A 109 -13.30 -2.61 0.89
N GLY A 110 -13.49 -2.71 -0.42
CA GLY A 110 -12.63 -3.46 -1.33
C GLY A 110 -11.16 -3.09 -1.20
N TYR A 111 -10.84 -1.81 -0.99
CA TYR A 111 -9.46 -1.36 -0.74
C TYR A 111 -8.91 -1.91 0.58
N VAL A 112 -9.72 -1.92 1.65
CA VAL A 112 -9.33 -2.44 2.96
C VAL A 112 -9.01 -3.93 2.87
N VAL A 113 -9.95 -4.70 2.33
CA VAL A 113 -9.82 -6.16 2.26
C VAL A 113 -8.74 -6.57 1.26
N CYS A 114 -8.61 -5.87 0.12
CA CYS A 114 -7.50 -6.07 -0.81
C CYS A 114 -6.15 -5.89 -0.11
N ALA A 115 -5.95 -4.77 0.60
CA ALA A 115 -4.69 -4.49 1.28
C ALA A 115 -4.36 -5.56 2.34
N MET A 116 -5.37 -5.96 3.12
CA MET A 116 -5.25 -7.05 4.10
C MET A 116 -4.83 -8.37 3.43
N LEU A 117 -5.51 -8.75 2.34
CA LEU A 117 -5.23 -9.99 1.61
C LEU A 117 -3.82 -9.96 1.02
N THR A 118 -3.42 -8.86 0.40
CA THR A 118 -2.07 -8.72 -0.17
C THR A 118 -1.00 -8.91 0.90
N GLY A 119 -1.10 -8.22 2.03
CA GLY A 119 -0.12 -8.37 3.11
C GLY A 119 -0.14 -9.75 3.78
N TYR A 120 -1.33 -10.29 4.06
CA TYR A 120 -1.47 -11.60 4.70
C TYR A 120 -0.95 -12.73 3.82
N LEU A 121 -1.32 -12.75 2.53
CA LEU A 121 -0.89 -13.77 1.58
C LEU A 121 0.62 -13.71 1.35
N ALA A 122 1.20 -12.51 1.22
CA ALA A 122 2.64 -12.35 1.07
C ALA A 122 3.39 -13.05 2.23
N GLY A 123 2.96 -12.82 3.48
CA GLY A 123 3.58 -13.46 4.64
C GLY A 123 3.25 -14.95 4.77
N ALA A 124 2.02 -15.36 4.47
CA ALA A 124 1.59 -16.76 4.56
C ALA A 124 2.30 -17.66 3.55
N LEU A 125 2.52 -17.15 2.32
CA LEU A 125 3.22 -17.87 1.26
C LEU A 125 4.74 -17.86 1.48
N ASN A 126 5.29 -16.73 1.95
CA ASN A 126 6.73 -16.65 2.23
C ASN A 126 7.16 -17.53 3.42
N LYS A 127 6.29 -17.72 4.43
CA LYS A 127 6.57 -18.47 5.68
C LYS A 127 7.92 -18.11 6.31
N GLY A 128 8.30 -16.83 6.27
CA GLY A 128 9.56 -16.35 6.83
C GLY A 128 10.83 -16.77 6.07
N SER A 129 10.70 -17.25 4.82
CA SER A 129 11.86 -17.59 4.00
C SER A 129 12.61 -16.36 3.51
N PHE A 130 13.94 -16.44 3.49
CA PHE A 130 14.82 -15.41 2.90
C PHE A 130 15.24 -15.73 1.46
N SER A 131 14.70 -16.80 0.87
CA SER A 131 14.96 -17.13 -0.54
C SER A 131 14.27 -16.12 -1.44
N PHE A 132 15.06 -15.40 -2.24
CA PHE A 132 14.55 -14.35 -3.13
C PHE A 132 13.48 -14.90 -4.10
N LYS A 133 13.70 -16.11 -4.65
CA LYS A 133 12.74 -16.79 -5.52
C LYS A 133 11.37 -16.95 -4.84
N ARG A 134 11.36 -17.33 -3.56
CA ARG A 134 10.13 -17.53 -2.81
C ARG A 134 9.42 -16.21 -2.48
N MET A 135 10.20 -15.17 -2.17
CA MET A 135 9.66 -13.83 -1.94
C MET A 135 8.99 -13.27 -3.20
N ILE A 136 9.60 -13.46 -4.37
CA ILE A 136 9.03 -13.06 -5.66
C ILE A 136 7.71 -13.80 -5.92
N VAL A 137 7.68 -15.12 -5.75
CA VAL A 137 6.45 -15.90 -5.93
C VAL A 137 5.35 -15.48 -4.95
N ALA A 138 5.70 -15.24 -3.69
CA ALA A 138 4.75 -14.77 -2.67
C ALA A 138 4.22 -13.36 -2.98
N GLY A 139 5.10 -12.45 -3.43
CA GLY A 139 4.74 -11.09 -3.84
C GLY A 139 3.83 -11.08 -5.06
N LEU A 140 4.18 -11.82 -6.11
CA LEU A 140 3.34 -11.94 -7.31
C LEU A 140 1.98 -12.55 -7.02
N ALA A 141 1.93 -13.69 -6.31
CA ALA A 141 0.67 -14.34 -5.99
C ALA A 141 -0.25 -13.45 -5.14
N SER A 142 0.31 -12.78 -4.13
CA SER A 142 -0.46 -11.87 -3.27
C SER A 142 -0.93 -10.61 -3.99
N GLY A 143 -0.12 -10.04 -4.88
CA GLY A 143 -0.50 -8.90 -5.72
C GLY A 143 -1.63 -9.25 -6.70
N ILE A 144 -1.50 -10.39 -7.39
CA ILE A 144 -2.53 -10.87 -8.34
C ILE A 144 -3.85 -11.15 -7.63
N ILE A 145 -3.83 -11.90 -6.53
CA ILE A 145 -5.06 -12.23 -5.78
C ILE A 145 -5.72 -10.97 -5.22
N GLY A 146 -4.94 -10.07 -4.61
CA GLY A 146 -5.47 -8.79 -4.13
C GLY A 146 -6.06 -7.95 -5.26
N GLY A 147 -5.44 -7.93 -6.43
CA GLY A 147 -5.92 -7.17 -7.58
C GLY A 147 -7.20 -7.70 -8.18
N PHE A 148 -7.35 -9.02 -8.31
CA PHE A 148 -8.63 -9.60 -8.72
C PHE A 148 -9.74 -9.33 -7.71
N PHE A 149 -9.42 -9.38 -6.42
CA PHE A 149 -10.38 -9.05 -5.37
C PHE A 149 -10.84 -7.59 -5.50
N LEU A 150 -9.91 -6.64 -5.64
CA LEU A 150 -10.28 -5.24 -5.80
C LEU A 150 -11.06 -4.99 -7.09
N LEU A 151 -10.63 -5.56 -8.21
CA LEU A 151 -11.33 -5.43 -9.48
C LEU A 151 -12.78 -5.93 -9.36
N TRP A 152 -12.99 -7.07 -8.71
CA TRP A 152 -14.32 -7.59 -8.45
C TRP A 152 -15.18 -6.62 -7.63
N THR A 153 -14.63 -6.04 -6.55
CA THR A 153 -15.37 -5.04 -5.75
C THR A 153 -15.68 -3.76 -6.53
N GLN A 154 -14.77 -3.31 -7.39
CA GLN A 154 -14.97 -2.11 -8.22
C GLN A 154 -16.01 -2.34 -9.34
N ILE A 155 -16.11 -3.56 -9.88
CA ILE A 155 -17.12 -3.91 -10.91
C ILE A 155 -18.54 -3.84 -10.35
N ILE A 156 -18.74 -4.26 -9.09
CA ILE A 156 -20.07 -4.28 -8.46
C ILE A 156 -20.43 -2.95 -7.79
N SER A 157 -19.54 -1.96 -7.85
CA SER A 157 -19.73 -0.63 -7.26
C SER A 157 -20.84 0.16 -7.98
N PRO A 158 -21.86 0.66 -7.26
CA PRO A 158 -22.83 1.60 -7.80
C PRO A 158 -22.22 2.95 -8.25
N LEU A 159 -21.00 3.28 -7.81
CA LEU A 159 -20.29 4.50 -8.24
C LEU A 159 -19.70 4.40 -9.65
N GLY A 160 -19.84 3.26 -10.32
CA GLY A 160 -19.30 3.07 -11.67
C GLY A 160 -17.77 3.20 -11.69
N MET A 161 -17.09 2.68 -10.66
CA MET A 161 -15.62 2.71 -10.55
C MET A 161 -14.91 2.03 -11.73
N VAL A 162 -15.64 1.16 -12.45
CA VAL A 162 -15.19 0.53 -13.69
C VAL A 162 -16.11 0.98 -14.82
N THR A 163 -15.58 1.79 -15.74
CA THR A 163 -16.26 2.21 -16.96
C THR A 163 -15.89 1.36 -18.18
N ASP A 164 -14.68 0.79 -18.19
CA ASP A 164 -14.18 -0.12 -19.20
C ASP A 164 -13.45 -1.28 -18.49
N ILE A 165 -13.91 -2.51 -18.70
CA ILE A 165 -13.39 -3.70 -18.04
C ILE A 165 -11.94 -3.99 -18.44
N ALA A 166 -11.58 -3.81 -19.73
CA ALA A 166 -10.23 -4.09 -20.20
C ALA A 166 -9.25 -3.06 -19.64
N TYR A 167 -9.66 -1.78 -19.63
CA TYR A 167 -8.89 -0.70 -19.03
C TYR A 167 -8.75 -0.88 -17.50
N ALA A 168 -9.86 -1.18 -16.80
CA ALA A 168 -9.87 -1.42 -15.36
C ALA A 168 -8.99 -2.62 -14.96
N LEU A 169 -9.03 -3.70 -15.74
CA LEU A 169 -8.16 -4.85 -15.53
C LEU A 169 -6.69 -4.46 -15.65
N PHE A 170 -6.33 -3.65 -16.65
CA PHE A 170 -4.97 -3.18 -16.84
C PHE A 170 -4.51 -2.27 -15.69
N ILE A 171 -5.26 -1.23 -15.36
CA ILE A 171 -4.86 -0.27 -14.32
C ILE A 171 -4.91 -0.87 -12.90
N THR A 172 -5.77 -1.86 -12.64
CA THR A 172 -5.86 -2.49 -11.32
C THR A 172 -4.82 -3.60 -11.16
N LEU A 173 -4.63 -4.49 -12.14
CA LEU A 173 -3.71 -5.62 -12.02
C LEU A 173 -2.25 -5.26 -12.30
N LEU A 174 -1.97 -4.40 -13.29
CA LEU A 174 -0.58 -4.13 -13.69
C LEU A 174 0.26 -3.55 -12.55
N PRO A 175 -0.18 -2.51 -11.80
CA PRO A 175 0.57 -2.02 -10.66
C PRO A 175 0.80 -3.12 -9.63
N ARG A 176 -0.19 -3.95 -9.33
CA ARG A 176 -0.07 -5.02 -8.34
C ARG A 176 0.94 -6.09 -8.73
N ILE A 177 1.05 -6.39 -10.02
CA ILE A 177 2.08 -7.28 -10.55
C ILE A 177 3.46 -6.62 -10.43
N ILE A 178 3.59 -5.35 -10.84
CA ILE A 178 4.84 -4.58 -10.76
C ILE A 178 5.34 -4.51 -9.31
N TYR A 179 4.49 -4.10 -8.37
CA TYR A 179 4.82 -4.04 -6.94
C TYR A 179 5.01 -5.44 -6.35
N GLY A 180 4.32 -6.46 -6.86
CA GLY A 180 4.57 -7.87 -6.55
C GLY A 180 5.99 -8.34 -6.89
N ILE A 181 6.73 -7.60 -7.71
CA ILE A 181 8.15 -7.84 -8.03
C ILE A 181 9.06 -6.86 -7.27
N ILE A 182 8.73 -5.57 -7.28
CA ILE A 182 9.55 -4.52 -6.66
C ILE A 182 9.70 -4.75 -5.15
N ILE A 183 8.62 -5.11 -4.46
CA ILE A 183 8.63 -5.21 -3.00
C ILE A 183 9.45 -6.40 -2.49
N PRO A 184 9.41 -7.59 -3.10
CA PRO A 184 10.40 -8.63 -2.83
C PRO A 184 11.85 -8.19 -3.01
N VAL A 185 12.15 -7.37 -4.02
CA VAL A 185 13.51 -6.81 -4.23
C VAL A 185 13.89 -5.89 -3.06
N ILE A 186 13.03 -4.95 -2.71
CA ILE A 186 13.25 -4.04 -1.57
C ILE A 186 13.41 -4.84 -0.27
N SER A 187 12.51 -5.78 -0.01
CA SER A 187 12.57 -6.68 1.14
C SER A 187 13.92 -7.43 1.20
N LYS A 188 14.44 -7.87 0.04
CA LYS A 188 15.73 -8.56 -0.03
C LYS A 188 16.90 -7.65 0.32
N VAL A 189 16.84 -6.38 -0.07
CA VAL A 189 17.82 -5.37 0.32
C VAL A 189 17.80 -5.14 1.83
N PHE A 190 16.61 -5.05 2.45
CA PHE A 190 16.49 -4.90 3.91
C PHE A 190 17.11 -6.09 4.66
N ILE A 191 16.94 -7.31 4.13
CA ILE A 191 17.58 -8.53 4.66
C ILE A 191 19.11 -8.42 4.58
N TRP A 192 19.68 -7.89 3.50
CA TRP A 192 21.14 -7.74 3.35
C TRP A 192 21.76 -6.79 4.38
N TYR A 193 21.03 -5.73 4.75
CA TYR A 193 21.47 -4.77 5.76
C TYR A 193 21.12 -5.17 7.20
N ASN A 194 20.69 -6.41 7.44
CA ASN A 194 20.24 -6.90 8.75
C ASN A 194 19.13 -6.06 9.39
N VAL A 195 18.33 -5.37 8.58
CA VAL A 195 17.14 -4.65 9.03
C VAL A 195 16.00 -5.66 9.13
N LEU A 196 16.13 -6.59 10.07
CA LEU A 196 15.18 -7.67 10.27
C LEU A 196 14.59 -7.68 11.68
N PRO A 197 13.27 -7.83 11.80
CA PRO A 197 12.62 -8.04 13.09
C PRO A 197 12.82 -9.47 13.63
N ARG A 198 13.27 -10.41 12.78
CA ARG A 198 13.56 -11.80 13.13
C ARG A 198 15.00 -12.13 12.76
N ARG A 199 15.77 -12.66 13.70
CA ARG A 199 17.10 -13.19 13.40
C ARG A 199 16.98 -14.42 12.48
N PRO A 200 17.77 -14.51 11.40
CA PRO A 200 17.86 -15.75 10.63
C PRO A 200 18.42 -16.83 11.54
N THR A 201 17.64 -17.91 11.74
CA THR A 201 18.11 -19.17 12.33
C THR A 201 18.89 -19.97 11.32
#